data_AF-A0A182MFL5-F1
#
_entry.id   AF-A0A182MFL5-F1
#
_cell.length_a   1.000
_cell.length_b   1.000
_cell.length_c   1.000
_cell.angle_alpha   90.00
_cell.angle_beta   90.00
_cell.angle_gamma   90.00
#
_symmetry.space_group_name_H-M   'P 1'
#
loop_
_entity.id
_entity.type
_entity.pdbx_description
1 polymer ?
#
loop_
_entity_poly.entity_id
_entity_poly.type
_entity_poly.pdbx_seq_one_letter_code
_entity_poly.pdbx_strand_id
1 'polypeptide(L)'
;MESIEQCAAATREYYDRYRPVLKCLRAPLCRDCPKHDAVECDFFEHAPNLSKNFLFDHFNIITPVRCLLLYRSDRQKYDELLSMESHCDSRRGTEIWLIHEQYVVEPMLYEEAFQQIDDLTVTAELLQRICGILDVNTFEIRGNMDSQGVQMNNLARGLYPRTSLMTHNCQTNTLIAVDGMSKLRLYASIAIKEGELLYYNYTRVLFVALDIRNLEKVIGKHSKTLNPHHSLVLEAKQSLAGELRSMCMSYDLQNVPRQALKRKLELCEEMLQVLRVLDPGISRLTGIALYEYHAALVDLSRRNHDTGEIKTPELLERLQVAESALKEAIGMLVFEHPTTPEGHLTKKAMCELKELREYIQKVQAMEEDERTDRQFRGKRNNNIAKKRQWRPRKFMGDVDIPSAKERETTNADKNRVAFTV
;
A
#
# COMPACT_ATOMS: atom_id res chain seq x y z
N MET A 1 4.93 23.75 6.41
CA MET A 1 6.12 22.90 6.21
C MET A 1 6.29 22.75 4.72
N GLU A 2 7.13 23.59 4.13
CA GLU A 2 7.79 23.22 2.88
C GLU A 2 8.80 22.16 3.29
N SER A 3 8.66 21.02 2.66
CA SER A 3 9.53 19.87 2.80
C SER A 3 10.97 20.23 2.54
N ILE A 4 11.90 19.50 3.14
CA ILE A 4 13.30 19.43 2.67
C ILE A 4 13.29 18.62 1.35
N GLU A 5 12.46 19.02 0.38
CA GLU A 5 12.39 18.48 -0.98
C GLU A 5 13.16 19.41 -1.90
N GLN A 6 14.47 19.41 -1.74
CA GLN A 6 15.32 19.76 -2.85
C GLN A 6 16.32 18.63 -3.03
N CYS A 7 15.91 17.68 -3.88
CA CYS A 7 16.73 16.60 -4.41
C CYS A 7 17.75 16.01 -3.42
N ALA A 8 17.27 15.23 -2.45
CA ALA A 8 18.14 14.34 -1.66
C ALA A 8 18.27 12.94 -2.31
N ALA A 9 18.07 12.83 -3.62
CA ALA A 9 18.18 11.56 -4.35
C ALA A 9 19.59 11.34 -4.94
N ALA A 10 20.62 11.98 -4.39
CA ALA A 10 22.01 11.70 -4.76
C ALA A 10 22.46 10.36 -4.16
N THR A 11 21.87 9.26 -4.64
CA THR A 11 22.49 7.94 -4.55
C THR A 11 23.57 7.83 -5.63
N ARG A 12 24.63 7.09 -5.33
CA ARG A 12 25.87 6.95 -6.14
C ARG A 12 25.63 6.45 -7.58
N GLU A 13 24.44 5.98 -7.92
CA GLU A 13 24.12 5.30 -9.17
C GLU A 13 23.85 6.21 -10.39
N TYR A 14 23.92 7.54 -10.25
CA TYR A 14 23.47 8.45 -11.31
C TYR A 14 24.39 9.65 -11.59
N TYR A 15 25.71 9.42 -11.68
CA TYR A 15 26.71 10.45 -12.01
C TYR A 15 26.34 11.27 -13.26
N ASP A 16 25.67 10.66 -14.25
CA ASP A 16 25.28 11.32 -15.50
C ASP A 16 24.01 12.20 -15.40
N ARG A 17 23.21 12.13 -14.33
CA ARG A 17 21.91 12.84 -14.21
C ARG A 17 21.95 14.12 -13.37
N TYR A 18 23.10 14.44 -12.78
CA TYR A 18 23.25 15.61 -11.91
C TYR A 18 24.12 16.68 -12.56
N ARG A 19 23.80 17.94 -12.26
CA ARG A 19 24.61 19.11 -12.66
C ARG A 19 24.89 19.98 -11.44
N PRO A 20 26.08 20.61 -11.34
CA PRO A 20 26.31 21.61 -10.31
C PRO A 20 25.42 22.83 -10.58
N VAL A 21 24.98 23.49 -9.50
CA VAL A 21 24.28 24.79 -9.62
C VAL A 21 25.21 25.82 -10.22
N LEU A 22 24.75 26.59 -11.21
CA LEU A 22 25.59 27.57 -11.89
C LEU A 22 26.15 28.66 -10.97
N LYS A 23 25.44 28.99 -9.89
CA LYS A 23 25.86 30.02 -8.93
C LYS A 23 26.95 29.51 -7.98
N CYS A 24 26.65 28.52 -7.14
CA CYS A 24 27.61 28.04 -6.13
C CYS A 24 28.62 27.00 -6.66
N LEU A 25 28.35 26.38 -7.82
CA LEU A 25 29.17 25.36 -8.48
C LEU A 25 29.50 24.09 -7.64
N ARG A 26 28.83 23.90 -6.50
CA ARG A 26 29.11 22.83 -5.53
C ARG A 26 27.92 21.92 -5.26
N ALA A 27 26.73 22.51 -5.04
CA ALA A 27 25.56 21.71 -4.72
C ALA A 27 25.08 20.89 -5.93
N PRO A 28 24.82 19.58 -5.76
CA PRO A 28 24.28 18.75 -6.82
C PRO A 28 22.78 19.02 -7.03
N LEU A 29 22.38 19.36 -8.26
CA LEU A 29 20.97 19.45 -8.67
C LEU A 29 20.65 18.39 -9.71
N CYS A 30 19.46 17.79 -9.62
CA CYS A 30 18.92 17.00 -10.72
C CYS A 30 18.74 17.86 -11.98
N ARG A 31 18.87 17.27 -13.17
CA ARG A 31 18.66 17.99 -14.45
C ARG A 31 17.29 18.67 -14.53
N ASP A 32 16.27 18.06 -13.93
CA ASP A 32 14.88 18.52 -13.97
C ASP A 32 14.54 19.54 -12.86
N CYS A 33 15.49 19.81 -11.96
CA CYS A 33 15.32 20.69 -10.82
C CYS A 33 15.65 22.14 -11.23
N PRO A 34 14.69 23.08 -11.17
CA PRO A 34 14.91 24.43 -11.66
C PRO A 34 15.59 25.36 -10.65
N LYS A 35 15.55 25.03 -9.35
CA LYS A 35 15.99 25.91 -8.27
C LYS A 35 16.71 25.14 -7.16
N HIS A 36 17.72 25.78 -6.60
CA HIS A 36 18.44 25.40 -5.38
C HIS A 36 18.06 26.38 -4.27
N ASP A 37 18.08 25.90 -3.03
CA ASP A 37 17.70 26.66 -1.85
C ASP A 37 18.62 27.86 -1.72
N ALA A 38 18.05 29.03 -1.46
CA ALA A 38 18.81 30.26 -1.50
C ALA A 38 19.89 30.31 -0.41
N VAL A 39 19.60 29.75 0.78
CA VAL A 39 20.51 29.73 1.92
C VAL A 39 21.61 28.70 1.71
N GLU A 40 21.26 27.52 1.21
CA GLU A 40 22.24 26.49 0.84
C GLU A 40 23.16 26.99 -0.29
N CYS A 41 22.59 27.65 -1.30
CA CYS A 41 23.36 28.21 -2.43
C CYS A 41 24.33 29.30 -1.97
N ASP A 42 23.85 30.22 -1.12
CA ASP A 42 24.64 31.31 -0.56
C ASP A 42 25.79 30.78 0.32
N PHE A 43 25.54 29.79 1.18
CA PHE A 43 26.57 29.16 1.99
C PHE A 43 27.71 28.57 1.14
N PHE A 44 27.37 27.78 0.11
CA PHE A 44 28.38 27.16 -0.74
C PHE A 44 29.08 28.13 -1.69
N GLU A 45 28.44 29.23 -2.08
CA GLU A 45 29.07 30.30 -2.85
C GLU A 45 30.22 30.95 -2.05
N HIS A 46 30.02 31.13 -0.74
CA HIS A 46 31.00 31.72 0.18
C HIS A 46 32.03 30.72 0.75
N ALA A 47 32.07 29.48 0.24
CA ALA A 47 33.05 28.46 0.61
C ALA A 47 34.05 28.19 -0.53
N PRO A 48 34.85 29.17 -0.98
CA PRO A 48 35.64 29.07 -2.22
C PRO A 48 36.71 27.96 -2.18
N ASN A 49 37.20 27.60 -0.99
CA ASN A 49 38.22 26.57 -0.80
C ASN A 49 37.64 25.15 -0.80
N LEU A 50 36.32 25.00 -0.60
CA LEU A 50 35.67 23.71 -0.64
C LEU A 50 35.68 23.16 -2.06
N SER A 51 36.14 21.92 -2.24
CA SER A 51 36.17 21.25 -3.54
C SER A 51 34.79 21.22 -4.18
N LYS A 52 34.72 21.45 -5.49
CA LYS A 52 33.46 21.36 -6.26
C LYS A 52 32.84 19.96 -6.23
N ASN A 53 33.65 18.94 -6.01
CA ASN A 53 33.20 17.54 -5.94
C ASN A 53 32.94 17.07 -4.50
N PHE A 54 33.19 17.90 -3.48
CA PHE A 54 33.14 17.46 -2.08
C PHE A 54 31.80 16.80 -1.70
N LEU A 55 30.67 17.41 -2.07
CA LEU A 55 29.34 16.87 -1.78
C LEU A 55 29.03 15.58 -2.57
N PHE A 56 29.67 15.38 -3.73
CA PHE A 56 29.56 14.12 -4.48
C PHE A 56 30.36 13.01 -3.81
N ASP A 57 31.56 13.33 -3.33
CA ASP A 57 32.45 12.39 -2.65
C ASP A 57 31.92 12.03 -1.24
N HIS A 58 31.20 12.96 -0.60
CA HIS A 58 30.71 12.86 0.77
C HIS A 58 29.18 13.05 0.89
N PHE A 59 28.38 12.37 0.06
CA PHE A 59 26.92 12.57 0.01
C PHE A 59 26.18 12.44 1.37
N ASN A 60 26.74 11.68 2.33
CA ASN A 60 26.16 11.50 3.67
C ASN A 60 26.04 12.81 4.47
N ILE A 61 26.82 13.84 4.12
CA ILE A 61 26.82 15.13 4.85
C ILE A 61 25.70 16.07 4.42
N ILE A 62 25.05 15.82 3.27
CA ILE A 62 24.08 16.76 2.68
C ILE A 62 22.94 17.06 3.67
N THR A 63 22.37 16.02 4.28
CA THR A 63 21.27 16.17 5.24
C THR A 63 21.74 16.81 6.56
N PRO A 64 22.86 16.40 7.18
CA PRO A 64 23.46 17.11 8.31
C PRO A 64 23.74 18.60 8.06
N VAL A 65 24.30 18.95 6.89
CA VAL A 65 24.55 20.36 6.51
C VAL A 65 23.23 21.12 6.42
N ARG A 66 22.19 20.55 5.81
CA ARG A 66 20.85 21.18 5.77
C ARG A 66 20.27 21.41 7.16
N CYS A 67 20.46 20.45 8.07
CA CYS A 67 20.05 20.58 9.47
C CYS A 67 20.78 21.75 10.15
N LEU A 68 22.08 21.90 9.91
CA LEU A 68 22.84 23.04 10.42
C LEU A 68 22.42 24.37 9.79
N LEU A 69 22.11 24.41 8.50
CA LEU A 69 21.66 25.62 7.80
C LEU A 69 20.25 26.07 8.21
N LEU A 70 19.49 25.25 8.94
CA LEU A 70 18.30 25.74 9.68
C LEU A 70 18.69 26.83 10.67
N TYR A 71 19.91 26.80 11.22
CA TYR A 71 20.42 27.89 12.04
C TYR A 71 20.39 29.23 11.29
N ARG A 72 20.69 29.26 9.99
CA ARG A 72 20.63 30.49 9.19
C ARG A 72 19.21 30.90 8.83
N SER A 73 18.44 29.92 8.37
CA SER A 73 17.15 30.15 7.70
C SER A 73 15.97 30.24 8.69
N ASP A 74 15.99 29.46 9.76
CA ASP A 74 14.88 29.31 10.71
C ASP A 74 15.36 28.77 12.07
N ARG A 75 15.74 29.70 12.96
CA ARG A 75 16.24 29.38 14.32
C ARG A 75 15.26 28.57 15.14
N GLN A 76 13.96 28.83 15.01
CA GLN A 76 12.94 28.11 15.75
C GLN A 76 12.91 26.63 15.34
N LYS A 77 13.02 26.33 14.04
CA LYS A 77 13.11 24.94 13.56
C LYS A 77 14.41 24.27 13.96
N TYR A 78 15.51 25.01 14.00
CA TYR A 78 16.78 24.48 14.49
C TYR A 78 16.68 24.05 15.97
N ASP A 79 16.06 24.89 16.81
CA ASP A 79 15.85 24.58 18.22
C ASP A 79 14.88 23.38 18.39
N GLU A 80 13.80 23.33 17.60
CA GLU A 80 12.87 22.19 17.57
C GLU A 80 13.60 20.89 17.16
N LEU A 81 14.43 20.94 16.11
CA LEU A 81 15.28 19.81 15.68
C LEU A 81 16.17 19.33 16.83
N LEU A 82 16.90 20.23 17.49
CA LEU A 82 17.81 19.84 18.55
C LEU A 82 17.08 19.30 19.79
N SER A 83 15.81 19.65 20.00
CA SER A 83 15.02 19.10 21.10
C SER A 83 14.64 17.61 20.92
N MET A 84 14.82 17.06 19.71
CA MET A 84 14.46 15.69 19.38
C MET A 84 15.46 14.68 19.98
N GLU A 85 14.98 13.47 20.28
CA GLU A 85 15.80 12.38 20.81
C GLU A 85 16.84 11.92 19.79
N SER A 86 18.09 11.76 20.22
CA SER A 86 19.22 11.37 19.36
C SER A 86 19.85 10.03 19.76
N HIS A 87 19.53 9.54 20.95
CA HIS A 87 20.17 8.40 21.60
C HIS A 87 21.71 8.48 21.59
N CYS A 88 22.29 9.69 21.70
CA CYS A 88 23.74 9.90 21.64
C CYS A 88 24.52 8.99 22.59
N ASP A 89 24.12 8.95 23.86
CA ASP A 89 24.83 8.17 24.88
C ASP A 89 24.81 6.68 24.58
N SER A 90 23.64 6.15 24.18
CA SER A 90 23.49 4.74 23.80
C SER A 90 24.21 4.39 22.50
N ARG A 91 24.36 5.34 21.57
CA ARG A 91 25.03 5.14 20.29
C ARG A 91 26.55 5.22 20.42
N ARG A 92 27.09 5.91 21.43
CA ARG A 92 28.54 6.13 21.56
C ARG A 92 29.33 4.82 21.55
N GLY A 93 30.33 4.74 20.68
CA GLY A 93 31.19 3.56 20.54
C GLY A 93 30.56 2.36 19.81
N THR A 94 29.33 2.49 19.31
CA THR A 94 28.71 1.47 18.44
C THR A 94 29.19 1.60 17.00
N GLU A 95 28.93 0.57 16.18
CA GLU A 95 29.27 0.59 14.75
C GLU A 95 28.66 1.80 14.03
N ILE A 96 27.39 2.13 14.28
CA ILE A 96 26.73 3.27 13.63
C ILE A 96 27.37 4.61 14.01
N TRP A 97 27.86 4.74 15.24
CA TRP A 97 28.60 5.93 15.67
C TRP A 97 29.91 6.08 14.90
N LEU A 98 30.66 4.98 14.73
CA LEU A 98 31.92 4.98 13.99
C LEU A 98 31.70 5.27 12.49
N ILE A 99 30.62 4.74 11.91
CA ILE A 99 30.21 5.05 10.53
C ILE A 99 29.96 6.56 10.39
N HIS A 100 29.17 7.16 11.28
CA HIS A 100 28.93 8.60 11.24
C HIS A 100 30.19 9.42 11.49
N GLU A 101 31.09 8.95 12.37
CA GLU A 101 32.39 9.60 12.61
C GLU A 101 33.19 9.68 11.31
N GLN A 102 33.39 8.56 10.65
CA GLN A 102 34.21 8.44 9.43
C GLN A 102 33.61 9.16 8.22
N TYR A 103 32.29 9.09 8.04
CA TYR A 103 31.63 9.53 6.80
C TYR A 103 30.93 10.88 6.90
N VAL A 104 30.73 11.42 8.11
CA VAL A 104 30.08 12.72 8.33
C VAL A 104 30.96 13.64 9.17
N VAL A 105 31.37 13.21 10.36
CA VAL A 105 32.04 14.08 11.32
C VAL A 105 33.43 14.49 10.84
N GLU A 106 34.31 13.53 10.56
CA GLU A 106 35.69 13.79 10.14
C GLU A 106 35.76 14.63 8.85
N PRO A 107 35.02 14.31 7.76
CA PRO A 107 35.07 15.11 6.54
C PRO A 107 34.57 16.54 6.76
N MET A 108 33.53 16.75 7.57
CA MET A 108 33.01 18.09 7.84
C MET A 108 33.98 18.91 8.69
N LEU A 109 34.57 18.32 9.74
CA LEU A 109 35.49 19.05 10.61
C LEU A 109 36.86 19.29 9.97
N TYR A 110 37.26 18.52 8.96
CA TYR A 110 38.47 18.77 8.19
C TYR A 110 38.39 20.04 7.34
N GLU A 111 37.19 20.38 6.86
CA GLU A 111 36.95 21.53 5.98
C GLU A 111 36.53 22.77 6.81
N GLU A 112 37.34 23.83 6.74
CA GLU A 112 37.09 25.09 7.48
C GLU A 112 35.68 25.67 7.24
N ALA A 113 35.13 25.44 6.04
CA ALA A 113 33.80 25.91 5.65
C ALA A 113 32.66 25.41 6.55
N PHE A 114 32.81 24.24 7.20
CA PHE A 114 31.76 23.67 8.07
C PHE A 114 32.05 23.81 9.56
N GLN A 115 33.26 24.24 9.97
CA GLN A 115 33.61 24.36 11.39
C GLN A 115 32.82 25.47 12.09
N GLN A 116 32.36 26.47 11.34
CA GLN A 116 31.62 27.60 11.86
C GLN A 116 30.48 27.99 10.90
N ILE A 117 29.26 28.10 11.42
CA ILE A 117 28.09 28.61 10.68
C ILE A 117 27.61 29.86 11.39
N ASP A 118 28.03 31.01 10.88
CA ASP A 118 27.86 32.32 11.52
C ASP A 118 28.44 32.31 12.94
N ASP A 119 27.59 32.38 13.97
CA ASP A 119 27.97 32.32 15.37
C ASP A 119 27.93 30.90 15.96
N LEU A 120 27.48 29.88 15.21
CA LEU A 120 27.48 28.49 15.64
C LEU A 120 28.84 27.82 15.40
N THR A 121 29.49 27.40 16.48
CA THR A 121 30.63 26.48 16.39
C THR A 121 30.16 25.05 16.19
N VAL A 122 30.61 24.42 15.10
CA VAL A 122 30.28 23.04 14.77
C VAL A 122 31.30 22.11 15.41
N THR A 123 30.80 21.17 16.20
CA THR A 123 31.63 20.20 16.95
C THR A 123 31.27 18.77 16.55
N ALA A 124 32.19 17.82 16.81
CA ALA A 124 31.94 16.41 16.60
C ALA A 124 30.68 15.93 17.32
N GLU A 125 30.50 16.37 18.57
CA GLU A 125 29.33 16.01 19.39
C GLU A 125 28.03 16.56 18.80
N LEU A 126 28.02 17.79 18.26
CA LEU A 126 26.86 18.36 17.58
C LEU A 126 26.51 17.56 16.32
N LEU A 127 27.51 17.20 15.50
CA LEU A 127 27.30 16.41 14.28
C LEU A 127 26.76 15.01 14.61
N GLN A 128 27.32 14.33 15.60
CA GLN A 128 26.83 13.02 16.07
C GLN A 128 25.39 13.10 16.59
N ARG A 129 25.03 14.20 17.28
CA ARG A 129 23.67 14.46 17.74
C ARG A 129 22.70 14.63 16.58
N ILE A 130 23.06 15.42 15.56
CA ILE A 130 22.23 15.60 14.36
C ILE A 130 22.04 14.27 13.63
N CYS A 131 23.11 13.49 13.44
CA CYS A 131 22.99 12.16 12.84
C CYS A 131 22.07 11.23 13.65
N GLY A 132 22.12 11.29 14.99
CA GLY A 132 21.22 10.53 15.85
C GLY A 132 19.77 10.94 15.73
N ILE A 133 19.50 12.24 15.70
CA ILE A 133 18.15 12.77 15.47
C ILE A 133 17.60 12.24 14.14
N LEU A 134 18.41 12.27 13.08
CA LEU A 134 18.02 11.77 11.76
C LEU A 134 17.74 10.26 11.76
N ASP A 135 18.56 9.46 12.42
CA ASP A 135 18.38 8.01 12.49
C ASP A 135 17.11 7.60 13.25
N VAL A 136 16.76 8.35 14.31
CA VAL A 136 15.64 8.01 15.20
C VAL A 136 14.29 8.55 14.70
N ASN A 137 14.29 9.73 14.06
CA ASN A 137 13.06 10.50 13.90
C ASN A 137 12.61 10.70 12.44
N THR A 138 13.33 10.16 11.47
CA THR A 138 12.99 10.34 10.05
C THR A 138 11.90 9.38 9.58
N PHE A 139 11.04 9.89 8.70
CA PHE A 139 10.00 9.13 8.03
C PHE A 139 10.34 8.94 6.54
N GLU A 140 10.04 7.76 6.01
CA GLU A 140 10.17 7.45 4.59
C GLU A 140 9.13 8.24 3.79
N ILE A 141 9.59 9.09 2.88
CA ILE A 141 8.79 9.80 1.89
C ILE A 141 8.91 9.03 0.59
N ARG A 142 7.79 8.49 0.12
CA ARG A 142 7.72 7.79 -1.17
C ARG A 142 7.49 8.81 -2.28
N GLY A 143 8.39 8.85 -3.26
CA GLY A 143 8.27 9.75 -4.41
C GLY A 143 7.01 9.50 -5.25
N ASN A 144 6.61 10.51 -6.03
CA ASN A 144 5.56 10.36 -7.04
C ASN A 144 5.98 9.27 -8.04
N MET A 145 5.05 8.37 -8.36
CA MET A 145 5.21 7.45 -9.48
C MET A 145 5.25 8.24 -10.78
N ASP A 146 6.43 8.35 -11.38
CA ASP A 146 6.54 8.55 -12.82
C ASP A 146 5.86 7.36 -13.53
N SER A 147 5.22 7.67 -14.66
CA SER A 147 4.25 6.87 -15.41
C SER A 147 4.79 5.56 -16.01
N GLN A 148 5.90 5.02 -15.49
CA GLN A 148 6.52 3.77 -15.94
C GLN A 148 6.59 2.67 -14.89
N GLY A 149 5.86 2.78 -13.77
CA GLY A 149 5.57 1.62 -12.91
C GLY A 149 6.80 0.92 -12.28
N VAL A 150 7.99 1.51 -12.39
CA VAL A 150 9.17 1.06 -11.68
C VAL A 150 9.15 1.77 -10.35
N GLN A 151 8.94 0.99 -9.29
CA GLN A 151 9.15 1.37 -7.91
C GLN A 151 10.67 1.62 -7.71
N MET A 152 11.21 2.67 -8.31
CA MET A 152 12.62 3.02 -8.13
C MET A 152 12.82 3.52 -6.70
N ASN A 153 13.91 3.05 -6.08
CA ASN A 153 14.35 3.28 -4.70
C ASN A 153 14.69 4.76 -4.37
N ASN A 154 13.94 5.73 -4.88
CA ASN A 154 14.04 7.14 -4.49
C ASN A 154 13.28 7.34 -3.17
N LEU A 155 13.80 6.72 -2.11
CA LEU A 155 13.29 6.90 -0.75
C LEU A 155 13.87 8.21 -0.20
N ALA A 156 13.10 9.28 -0.29
CA ALA A 156 13.42 10.48 0.45
C ALA A 156 13.13 10.24 1.95
N ARG A 157 13.80 10.99 2.82
CA ARG A 157 13.55 10.97 4.27
C ARG A 157 13.15 12.38 4.72
N GLY A 158 12.14 12.47 5.56
CA GLY A 158 11.65 13.72 6.13
C GLY A 158 11.62 13.68 7.64
N LEU A 159 11.94 14.81 8.27
CA LEU A 159 11.72 15.03 9.70
C LEU A 159 10.37 15.69 9.92
N TYR A 160 9.56 15.12 10.81
CA TYR A 160 8.25 15.65 11.19
C TYR A 160 8.14 15.68 12.72
N PRO A 161 8.67 16.71 13.40
CA PRO A 161 8.88 16.71 14.85
C PRO A 161 7.65 16.33 15.68
N ARG A 162 6.47 16.86 15.31
CA ARG A 162 5.21 16.52 15.98
C ARG A 162 4.81 15.05 15.83
N THR A 163 5.09 14.46 14.67
CA THR A 163 4.78 13.05 14.37
C THR A 163 5.77 12.13 15.07
N SER A 164 7.05 12.53 15.17
CA SER A 164 8.10 11.77 15.85
C SER A 164 7.84 11.54 17.36
N LEU A 165 6.94 12.32 17.97
CA LEU A 165 6.53 12.13 19.37
C LEU A 165 5.68 10.86 19.60
N MET A 166 5.05 10.31 18.56
CA MET A 166 4.20 9.14 18.70
C MET A 166 5.02 7.89 19.00
N THR A 167 4.62 7.11 20.00
CA THR A 167 5.37 5.93 20.44
C THR A 167 5.11 4.70 19.56
N HIS A 168 6.07 3.77 19.58
CA HIS A 168 5.96 2.53 18.83
C HIS A 168 4.92 1.60 19.43
N ASN A 169 4.08 1.03 18.58
CA ASN A 169 3.37 -0.22 18.88
C ASN A 169 3.25 -1.07 17.62
N CYS A 170 3.41 -2.39 17.76
CA CYS A 170 3.15 -3.33 16.67
C CYS A 170 1.67 -3.33 16.26
N GLN A 171 0.77 -3.04 17.22
CA GLN A 171 -0.65 -2.83 16.99
C GLN A 171 -0.96 -1.32 16.99
N THR A 172 -1.18 -0.78 15.81
CA THR A 172 -1.33 0.66 15.60
C THR A 172 -2.76 1.13 15.75
N ASN A 173 -2.92 2.36 16.25
CA ASN A 173 -4.21 3.06 16.24
C ASN A 173 -4.22 4.30 15.34
N THR A 174 -3.12 4.53 14.61
CA THR A 174 -3.00 5.61 13.63
C THR A 174 -2.49 5.13 12.27
N LEU A 175 -2.83 5.87 11.22
CA LEU A 175 -2.34 5.72 9.86
C LEU A 175 -1.59 7.00 9.43
N ILE A 176 -0.36 6.85 8.95
CA ILE A 176 0.45 7.93 8.38
C ILE A 176 0.37 7.89 6.85
N ALA A 177 -0.04 8.99 6.22
CA ALA A 177 -0.01 9.18 4.77
C ALA A 177 0.82 10.42 4.41
N VAL A 178 1.81 10.26 3.54
CA VAL A 178 2.66 11.36 3.06
C VAL A 178 2.35 11.62 1.59
N ASP A 179 2.07 12.86 1.22
CA ASP A 179 1.79 13.20 -0.18
C ASP A 179 3.04 13.53 -1.00
N GLY A 180 2.85 13.73 -2.30
CA GLY A 180 3.93 14.05 -3.25
C GLY A 180 4.49 15.47 -3.13
N MET A 181 4.03 16.24 -2.14
CA MET A 181 4.62 17.51 -1.71
C MET A 181 5.25 17.37 -0.31
N SER A 182 5.47 16.12 0.13
CA SER A 182 6.04 15.77 1.43
C SER A 182 5.26 16.34 2.62
N LYS A 183 3.95 16.52 2.50
CA LYS A 183 3.08 16.80 3.64
C LYS A 183 2.58 15.50 4.25
N LEU A 184 2.88 15.33 5.53
CA LEU A 184 2.42 14.21 6.33
C LEU A 184 1.04 14.51 6.91
N ARG A 185 0.11 13.57 6.72
CA ARG A 185 -1.21 13.52 7.36
C ARG A 185 -1.28 12.31 8.27
N LEU A 186 -1.89 12.51 9.44
CA LEU A 186 -2.12 11.48 10.44
C LEU A 186 -3.62 11.27 10.60
N TYR A 187 -4.06 10.03 10.55
CA TYR A 187 -5.45 9.65 10.75
C TYR A 187 -5.55 8.66 11.91
N ALA A 188 -6.63 8.71 12.68
CA ALA A 188 -6.97 7.60 13.57
C ALA A 188 -7.42 6.41 12.72
N SER A 189 -6.83 5.22 12.91
CA SER A 189 -7.22 4.00 12.20
C SER A 189 -8.36 3.25 12.91
N ILE A 190 -8.47 3.44 14.22
CA ILE A 190 -9.53 2.91 15.09
C ILE A 190 -10.08 4.04 15.99
N ALA A 191 -11.14 3.76 16.75
CA ALA A 191 -11.61 4.67 17.77
C ALA A 191 -10.56 4.81 18.90
N ILE A 192 -10.23 6.05 19.28
CA ILE A 192 -9.26 6.39 20.32
C ILE A 192 -9.99 7.22 21.37
N LYS A 193 -9.93 6.83 22.65
CA LYS A 193 -10.58 7.56 23.74
C LYS A 193 -9.73 8.75 24.18
N GLU A 194 -10.38 9.76 24.77
CA GLU A 194 -9.67 10.87 25.39
C GLU A 194 -8.70 10.35 26.47
N GLY A 195 -7.44 10.81 26.40
CA GLY A 195 -6.36 10.39 27.29
C GLY A 195 -5.58 9.15 26.85
N GLU A 196 -5.99 8.44 25.79
CA GLU A 196 -5.20 7.33 25.21
C GLU A 196 -4.03 7.84 24.36
N LEU A 197 -2.93 7.08 24.35
CA LEU A 197 -1.75 7.39 23.55
C LEU A 197 -1.99 7.10 22.05
N LEU A 198 -1.32 7.89 21.21
CA LEU A 198 -1.23 7.63 19.77
C LEU A 198 -0.03 6.73 19.47
N TYR A 199 -0.26 5.67 18.72
CA TYR A 199 0.71 4.65 18.36
C TYR A 199 0.89 4.56 16.85
N TYR A 200 2.15 4.44 16.40
CA TYR A 200 2.48 4.03 15.04
C TYR A 200 3.53 2.90 15.04
N ASN A 201 3.59 2.13 13.95
CA ASN A 201 4.55 1.05 13.81
C ASN A 201 5.82 1.58 13.14
N TYR A 202 6.94 1.53 13.86
CA TYR A 202 8.22 2.04 13.38
C TYR A 202 8.86 1.08 12.37
N THR A 203 8.42 -0.17 12.39
CA THR A 203 8.98 -1.24 11.57
C THR A 203 8.19 -1.41 10.28
N ARG A 204 8.90 -1.67 9.18
CA ARG A 204 8.29 -2.27 8.00
C ARG A 204 8.10 -3.75 8.33
N VAL A 205 6.90 -4.14 8.71
CA VAL A 205 6.62 -5.48 9.28
C VAL A 205 6.98 -6.63 8.32
N LEU A 206 7.06 -6.38 7.00
CA LEU A 206 7.04 -7.43 5.97
C LEU A 206 7.82 -7.01 4.68
N PHE A 207 9.16 -6.91 4.70
CA PHE A 207 9.95 -6.65 3.48
C PHE A 207 11.26 -7.46 3.37
N VAL A 208 11.27 -8.48 2.51
CA VAL A 208 12.49 -9.20 2.06
C VAL A 208 12.62 -9.17 0.53
N ALA A 209 13.83 -9.01 0.01
CA ALA A 209 14.11 -9.04 -1.43
C ALA A 209 14.69 -10.40 -1.86
N LEU A 210 13.84 -11.31 -2.35
CA LEU A 210 14.22 -12.62 -2.91
C LEU A 210 13.33 -12.92 -4.12
N ASP A 211 13.81 -13.74 -5.07
CA ASP A 211 12.98 -14.19 -6.20
C ASP A 211 11.90 -15.21 -5.77
N ILE A 212 10.88 -15.39 -6.61
CA ILE A 212 9.73 -16.29 -6.37
C ILE A 212 10.14 -17.71 -5.98
N ARG A 213 11.14 -18.30 -6.66
CA ARG A 213 11.56 -19.69 -6.42
C ARG A 213 12.22 -19.82 -5.06
N ASN A 214 13.04 -18.85 -4.70
CA ASN A 214 13.72 -18.81 -3.41
C ASN A 214 12.74 -18.50 -2.28
N LEU A 215 11.77 -17.60 -2.49
CA LEU A 215 10.71 -17.32 -1.53
C LEU A 215 9.86 -18.55 -1.23
N GLU A 216 9.40 -19.30 -2.24
CA GLU A 216 8.64 -20.53 -2.01
C GLU A 216 9.46 -21.58 -1.24
N LYS A 217 10.76 -21.72 -1.51
CA LYS A 217 11.66 -22.60 -0.75
C LYS A 217 11.79 -22.16 0.72
N VAL A 218 11.99 -20.87 0.95
CA VAL A 218 12.11 -20.28 2.29
C VAL A 218 10.81 -20.48 3.07
N ILE A 219 9.65 -20.13 2.48
CA ILE A 219 8.34 -20.33 3.10
C ILE A 219 8.12 -21.82 3.41
N GLY A 220 8.37 -22.71 2.45
CA GLY A 220 8.17 -24.15 2.63
C GLY A 220 9.10 -24.79 3.66
N LYS A 221 10.34 -24.32 3.79
CA LYS A 221 11.30 -24.79 4.80
C LYS A 221 10.96 -24.24 6.18
N HIS A 222 10.72 -22.94 6.29
CA HIS A 222 10.55 -22.27 7.57
C HIS A 222 9.15 -22.47 8.16
N SER A 223 8.10 -22.65 7.36
CA SER A 223 6.76 -22.99 7.89
C SER A 223 6.69 -24.38 8.53
N LYS A 224 7.70 -25.24 8.35
CA LYS A 224 7.81 -26.55 9.04
C LYS A 224 8.42 -26.46 10.43
N THR A 225 9.14 -25.38 10.70
CA THR A 225 9.91 -25.20 11.95
C THR A 225 9.37 -24.05 12.79
N LEU A 226 8.93 -22.98 12.13
CA LEU A 226 8.30 -21.81 12.72
C LEU A 226 6.78 -21.87 12.51
N ASN A 227 6.04 -21.16 13.36
CA ASN A 227 4.60 -20.96 13.16
C ASN A 227 4.35 -20.32 11.76
N PRO A 228 3.32 -20.74 11.01
CA PRO A 228 2.99 -20.14 9.70
C PRO A 228 2.71 -18.62 9.73
N HIS A 229 2.38 -18.07 10.89
CA HIS A 229 2.20 -16.64 11.16
C HIS A 229 3.40 -15.98 11.87
N HIS A 230 4.56 -16.64 11.90
CA HIS A 230 5.78 -16.04 12.40
C HIS A 230 6.22 -14.88 11.48
N SER A 231 6.75 -13.79 12.05
CA SER A 231 7.14 -12.57 11.32
C SER A 231 7.96 -12.84 10.06
N LEU A 232 9.06 -13.60 10.19
CA LEU A 232 9.91 -13.99 9.05
C LEU A 232 9.19 -14.79 7.95
N VAL A 233 8.21 -15.61 8.31
CA VAL A 233 7.43 -16.41 7.34
C VAL A 233 6.42 -15.51 6.63
N LEU A 234 5.74 -14.64 7.38
CA LEU A 234 4.81 -13.67 6.83
C LEU A 234 5.52 -12.69 5.90
N GLU A 235 6.71 -12.25 6.26
CA GLU A 235 7.53 -11.35 5.47
C GLU A 235 7.88 -11.97 4.12
N ALA A 236 8.33 -13.24 4.12
CA ALA A 236 8.55 -13.98 2.88
C ALA A 236 7.27 -14.14 2.04
N LYS A 237 6.11 -14.40 2.69
CA LYS A 237 4.81 -14.51 2.01
C LYS A 237 4.36 -13.19 1.36
N GLN A 238 4.53 -12.07 2.05
CA GLN A 238 4.23 -10.75 1.48
C GLN A 238 5.14 -10.43 0.29
N SER A 239 6.44 -10.68 0.40
CA SER A 239 7.36 -10.51 -0.72
C SER A 239 6.96 -11.39 -1.91
N LEU A 240 6.54 -12.64 -1.66
CA LEU A 240 6.07 -13.55 -2.70
C LEU A 240 4.82 -13.02 -3.38
N ALA A 241 3.87 -12.47 -2.62
CA ALA A 241 2.67 -11.84 -3.19
C ALA A 241 3.02 -10.65 -4.10
N GLY A 242 4.01 -9.82 -3.70
CA GLY A 242 4.52 -8.72 -4.51
C GLY A 242 5.17 -9.17 -5.82
N GLU A 243 6.04 -10.18 -5.76
CA GLU A 243 6.69 -10.74 -6.95
C GLU A 243 5.69 -11.42 -7.89
N LEU A 244 4.70 -12.15 -7.35
CA LEU A 244 3.62 -12.73 -8.14
C LEU A 244 2.77 -11.66 -8.82
N ARG A 245 2.51 -10.53 -8.15
CA ARG A 245 1.84 -9.37 -8.76
C ARG A 245 2.65 -8.81 -9.93
N SER A 246 3.94 -8.57 -9.72
CA SER A 246 4.85 -8.06 -10.76
C SER A 246 4.88 -8.99 -11.98
N MET A 247 5.00 -10.30 -11.73
CA MET A 247 4.88 -11.33 -12.76
C MET A 247 3.54 -11.21 -13.50
N CYS A 248 2.41 -11.22 -12.80
CA CYS A 248 1.08 -11.15 -13.44
C CYS A 248 0.92 -9.88 -14.30
N MET A 249 1.48 -8.74 -13.87
CA MET A 249 1.46 -7.50 -14.63
C MET A 249 2.34 -7.51 -15.89
N SER A 250 3.36 -8.37 -15.94
CA SER A 250 4.23 -8.52 -17.12
C SER A 250 3.65 -9.41 -18.22
N TYR A 251 2.65 -10.23 -17.89
CA TYR A 251 1.93 -11.04 -18.85
C TYR A 251 0.76 -10.26 -19.46
N ASP A 252 0.40 -10.61 -20.69
CA ASP A 252 -0.92 -10.27 -21.21
C ASP A 252 -2.00 -10.93 -20.33
N LEU A 253 -3.12 -10.25 -20.12
CA LEU A 253 -4.19 -10.63 -19.20
C LEU A 253 -4.64 -12.09 -19.41
N GLN A 254 -4.70 -12.53 -20.67
CA GLN A 254 -5.14 -13.90 -21.01
C GLN A 254 -4.10 -14.98 -20.75
N ASN A 255 -2.82 -14.62 -20.62
CA ASN A 255 -1.68 -15.54 -20.52
C ASN A 255 -1.12 -15.71 -19.11
N VAL A 256 -1.68 -15.03 -18.11
CA VAL A 256 -1.26 -15.21 -16.70
C VAL A 256 -1.49 -16.66 -16.26
N PRO A 257 -0.51 -17.36 -15.66
CA PRO A 257 -0.69 -18.73 -15.19
C PRO A 257 -1.76 -18.84 -14.09
N ARG A 258 -2.72 -19.77 -14.23
CA ARG A 258 -3.77 -20.03 -13.22
C ARG A 258 -3.21 -20.40 -11.84
N GLN A 259 -2.09 -21.13 -11.81
CA GLN A 259 -1.39 -21.48 -10.58
C GLN A 259 -0.88 -20.25 -9.82
N ALA A 260 -0.41 -19.22 -10.55
CA ALA A 260 0.02 -17.97 -9.93
C ALA A 260 -1.15 -17.21 -9.31
N LEU A 261 -2.30 -17.14 -10.01
CA LEU A 261 -3.53 -16.53 -9.48
C LEU A 261 -4.03 -17.24 -8.22
N LYS A 262 -4.06 -18.58 -8.24
CA LYS A 262 -4.45 -19.37 -7.08
C LYS A 262 -3.51 -19.15 -5.90
N ARG A 263 -2.20 -19.18 -6.15
CA ARG A 263 -1.20 -18.94 -5.11
C ARG A 263 -1.32 -17.53 -4.51
N LYS A 264 -1.60 -16.54 -5.35
CA LYS A 264 -1.83 -15.16 -4.92
C LYS A 264 -3.07 -15.03 -4.03
N LEU A 265 -4.16 -15.74 -4.34
CA LEU A 265 -5.35 -15.80 -3.49
C LEU A 265 -5.03 -16.39 -2.11
N GLU A 266 -4.37 -17.56 -2.07
CA GLU A 266 -3.96 -18.22 -0.83
C GLU A 266 -3.13 -17.28 0.07
N LEU A 267 -2.13 -16.61 -0.52
CA LEU A 267 -1.29 -15.66 0.20
C LEU A 267 -2.08 -14.46 0.73
N CYS A 268 -3.00 -13.91 -0.06
CA CYS A 268 -3.85 -12.79 0.37
C CYS A 268 -4.76 -13.21 1.53
N GLU A 269 -5.37 -14.39 1.48
CA GLU A 269 -6.23 -14.90 2.57
C GLU A 269 -5.45 -15.08 3.87
N GLU A 270 -4.27 -15.70 3.81
CA GLU A 270 -3.38 -15.87 4.96
C GLU A 270 -2.92 -14.51 5.51
N MET A 271 -2.55 -13.56 4.65
CA MET A 271 -2.13 -12.21 5.05
C MET A 271 -3.27 -11.42 5.69
N LEU A 272 -4.48 -11.46 5.12
CA LEU A 272 -5.65 -10.75 5.65
C LEU A 272 -6.03 -11.23 7.05
N GLN A 273 -5.89 -12.53 7.34
CA GLN A 273 -6.11 -13.06 8.68
C GLN A 273 -5.18 -12.42 9.71
N VAL A 274 -3.92 -12.21 9.36
CA VAL A 274 -2.94 -11.62 10.27
C VAL A 274 -3.06 -10.11 10.34
N LEU A 275 -3.21 -9.43 9.20
CA LEU A 275 -3.31 -7.97 9.13
C LEU A 275 -4.51 -7.44 9.92
N ARG A 276 -5.64 -8.15 9.92
CA ARG A 276 -6.82 -7.78 10.73
C ARG A 276 -6.57 -7.81 12.24
N VAL A 277 -5.54 -8.53 12.69
CA VAL A 277 -5.12 -8.55 14.10
C VAL A 277 -4.02 -7.51 14.37
N LEU A 278 -3.06 -7.36 13.46
CA LEU A 278 -1.91 -6.48 13.65
C LEU A 278 -2.20 -5.00 13.38
N ASP A 279 -3.01 -4.69 12.37
CA ASP A 279 -3.32 -3.32 11.95
C ASP A 279 -4.84 -3.17 11.76
N PRO A 280 -5.60 -3.15 12.87
CA PRO A 280 -7.05 -3.12 12.82
C PRO A 280 -7.59 -1.77 12.32
N GLY A 281 -8.81 -1.80 11.77
CA GLY A 281 -9.50 -0.60 11.28
C GLY A 281 -9.00 -0.14 9.90
N ILE A 282 -8.74 1.16 9.74
CA ILE A 282 -8.25 1.72 8.48
C ILE A 282 -6.77 1.36 8.31
N SER A 283 -6.50 0.37 7.47
CA SER A 283 -5.17 -0.16 7.22
C SER A 283 -4.82 -0.13 5.74
N ARG A 284 -3.71 0.53 5.41
CA ARG A 284 -3.17 0.56 4.04
C ARG A 284 -2.86 -0.85 3.54
N LEU A 285 -2.17 -1.66 4.34
CA LEU A 285 -1.76 -3.01 3.95
C LEU A 285 -2.98 -3.92 3.75
N THR A 286 -3.98 -3.82 4.63
CA THR A 286 -5.24 -4.57 4.48
C THR A 286 -5.98 -4.14 3.21
N GLY A 287 -6.05 -2.84 2.93
CA GLY A 287 -6.66 -2.32 1.70
C GLY A 287 -5.97 -2.83 0.42
N ILE A 288 -4.63 -2.83 0.39
CA ILE A 288 -3.86 -3.39 -0.74
C ILE A 288 -4.12 -4.91 -0.86
N ALA A 289 -4.08 -5.66 0.23
CA ALA A 289 -4.30 -7.10 0.21
C ALA A 289 -5.73 -7.46 -0.27
N LEU A 290 -6.75 -6.72 0.16
CA LEU A 290 -8.13 -6.88 -0.30
C LEU A 290 -8.27 -6.56 -1.80
N TYR A 291 -7.58 -5.51 -2.27
CA TYR A 291 -7.52 -5.20 -3.69
C TYR A 291 -6.88 -6.34 -4.48
N GLU A 292 -5.73 -6.86 -4.06
CA GLU A 292 -5.07 -7.96 -4.77
C GLU A 292 -5.89 -9.26 -4.74
N TYR A 293 -6.58 -9.52 -3.61
CA TYR A 293 -7.51 -10.63 -3.46
C TYR A 293 -8.66 -10.55 -4.46
N HIS A 294 -9.36 -9.41 -4.55
CA HIS A 294 -10.49 -9.24 -5.46
C HIS A 294 -10.07 -9.49 -6.92
N ALA A 295 -8.92 -8.93 -7.33
CA ALA A 295 -8.45 -9.00 -8.71
C ALA A 295 -8.15 -10.44 -9.11
N ALA A 296 -7.47 -11.19 -8.23
CA ALA A 296 -7.17 -12.60 -8.46
C ALA A 296 -8.45 -13.47 -8.44
N LEU A 297 -9.41 -13.16 -7.56
CA LEU A 297 -10.66 -13.91 -7.43
C LEU A 297 -11.54 -13.76 -8.68
N VAL A 298 -11.69 -12.54 -9.19
CA VAL A 298 -12.48 -12.26 -10.41
C VAL A 298 -11.88 -12.98 -11.61
N ASP A 299 -10.56 -12.85 -11.82
CA ASP A 299 -9.88 -13.44 -12.97
C ASP A 299 -9.92 -14.98 -12.93
N LEU A 300 -9.58 -15.57 -11.78
CA LEU A 300 -9.64 -17.03 -11.62
C LEU A 300 -11.06 -17.57 -11.79
N SER A 301 -12.06 -16.88 -11.24
CA SER A 301 -13.46 -17.32 -11.35
C SER A 301 -13.97 -17.25 -12.79
N ARG A 302 -13.63 -16.20 -13.54
CA ARG A 302 -13.95 -16.10 -14.97
C ARG A 302 -13.36 -17.26 -15.76
N ARG A 303 -12.05 -17.52 -15.59
CA ARG A 303 -11.36 -18.60 -16.31
C ARG A 303 -11.92 -19.98 -16.00
N ASN A 304 -12.28 -20.22 -14.75
CA ASN A 304 -12.87 -21.49 -14.32
C ASN A 304 -14.30 -21.66 -14.86
N HIS A 305 -15.06 -20.57 -15.03
CA HIS A 305 -16.37 -20.61 -15.69
C HIS A 305 -16.21 -20.88 -17.18
N ASP A 306 -15.25 -20.22 -17.84
CA ASP A 306 -14.96 -20.43 -19.27
C ASP A 306 -14.55 -21.89 -19.58
N THR A 307 -13.84 -22.57 -18.67
CA THR A 307 -13.53 -24.00 -18.81
C THR A 307 -14.61 -24.94 -18.28
N GLY A 308 -15.70 -24.41 -17.71
CA GLY A 308 -16.80 -25.19 -17.14
C GLY A 308 -16.47 -25.89 -15.82
N GLU A 309 -15.36 -25.54 -15.17
CA GLU A 309 -15.00 -26.03 -13.83
C GLU A 309 -15.97 -25.52 -12.76
N ILE A 310 -16.50 -24.31 -12.93
CA ILE A 310 -17.55 -23.75 -12.07
C ILE A 310 -18.77 -23.36 -12.90
N LYS A 311 -19.96 -23.39 -12.27
CA LYS A 311 -21.23 -23.02 -12.91
C LYS A 311 -21.56 -21.54 -12.68
N THR A 312 -22.49 -21.01 -13.48
CA THR A 312 -22.97 -19.61 -13.40
C THR A 312 -23.38 -19.17 -11.98
N PRO A 313 -24.09 -19.97 -11.16
CA PRO A 313 -24.41 -19.58 -9.78
C PRO A 313 -23.19 -19.42 -8.87
N GLU A 314 -22.19 -20.31 -9.02
CA GLU A 314 -20.95 -20.25 -8.25
C GLU A 314 -20.06 -19.07 -8.69
N LEU A 315 -20.03 -18.78 -10.00
CA LEU A 315 -19.40 -17.57 -10.51
C LEU A 315 -20.03 -16.33 -9.87
N LEU A 316 -21.36 -16.24 -9.82
CA LEU A 316 -22.06 -15.11 -9.25
C LEU A 316 -21.70 -14.90 -7.76
N GLU A 317 -21.69 -15.98 -6.97
CA GLU A 317 -21.31 -15.92 -5.55
C GLU A 317 -19.88 -15.38 -5.37
N ARG A 318 -18.92 -15.89 -6.14
CA ARG A 318 -17.52 -15.43 -6.06
C ARG A 318 -17.34 -13.98 -6.49
N LEU A 319 -18.09 -13.52 -7.50
CA LEU A 319 -18.05 -12.12 -7.92
C LEU A 319 -18.64 -11.19 -6.84
N GLN A 320 -19.67 -11.61 -6.11
CA GLN A 320 -20.21 -10.85 -4.99
C GLN A 320 -19.23 -10.74 -3.82
N VAL A 321 -18.51 -11.82 -3.52
CA VAL A 321 -17.41 -11.81 -2.54
C VAL A 321 -16.31 -10.83 -2.97
N ALA A 322 -15.90 -10.86 -4.25
CA ALA A 322 -14.93 -9.92 -4.80
C ALA A 322 -15.42 -8.47 -4.72
N GLU A 323 -16.71 -8.21 -5.00
CA GLU A 323 -17.29 -6.87 -4.89
C GLU A 323 -17.22 -6.34 -3.44
N SER A 324 -17.50 -7.20 -2.46
CA SER A 324 -17.40 -6.85 -1.04
C SER A 324 -15.96 -6.52 -0.64
N ALA A 325 -15.00 -7.36 -1.05
CA ALA A 325 -13.58 -7.12 -0.77
C ALA A 325 -13.07 -5.82 -1.42
N LEU A 326 -13.47 -5.54 -2.66
CA LEU A 326 -13.08 -4.31 -3.36
C LEU A 326 -13.68 -3.05 -2.72
N LYS A 327 -14.93 -3.11 -2.23
CA LYS A 327 -15.53 -2.01 -1.46
C LYS A 327 -14.76 -1.73 -0.16
N GLU A 328 -14.43 -2.78 0.57
CA GLU A 328 -13.65 -2.68 1.81
C GLU A 328 -12.25 -2.09 1.52
N ALA A 329 -11.60 -2.54 0.43
CA ALA A 329 -10.33 -1.98 -0.03
C ALA A 329 -10.41 -0.47 -0.30
N ILE A 330 -11.42 -0.03 -1.06
CA ILE A 330 -11.64 1.41 -1.34
C ILE A 330 -11.88 2.18 -0.04
N GLY A 331 -12.69 1.64 0.87
CA GLY A 331 -12.98 2.26 2.17
C GLY A 331 -11.74 2.49 3.02
N MET A 332 -10.75 1.60 2.92
CA MET A 332 -9.47 1.75 3.63
C MET A 332 -8.50 2.71 2.93
N LEU A 333 -8.43 2.68 1.59
CA LEU A 333 -7.43 3.43 0.82
C LEU A 333 -7.86 4.86 0.46
N VAL A 334 -9.13 5.23 0.61
CA VAL A 334 -9.63 6.58 0.26
C VAL A 334 -8.98 7.72 1.04
N PHE A 335 -8.35 7.43 2.17
CA PHE A 335 -7.64 8.40 3.00
C PHE A 335 -6.22 8.73 2.49
N GLU A 336 -5.72 7.92 1.54
CA GLU A 336 -4.43 8.14 0.89
C GLU A 336 -4.50 9.33 -0.07
N HIS A 337 -3.43 10.13 -0.11
CA HIS A 337 -3.43 11.31 -0.96
C HIS A 337 -3.46 10.92 -2.45
N PRO A 338 -4.22 11.62 -3.32
CA PRO A 338 -4.38 11.24 -4.73
C PRO A 338 -3.09 11.12 -5.55
N THR A 339 -1.99 11.74 -5.12
CA THR A 339 -0.69 11.71 -5.80
C THR A 339 0.15 10.49 -5.43
N THR A 340 -0.20 9.78 -4.36
CA THR A 340 0.52 8.58 -3.89
C THR A 340 0.17 7.38 -4.77
N PRO A 341 1.01 6.34 -4.81
CA PRO A 341 0.68 5.07 -5.48
C PRO A 341 -0.65 4.49 -5.01
N GLU A 342 -0.93 4.55 -3.71
CA GLU A 342 -2.15 4.04 -3.08
C GLU A 342 -3.37 4.93 -3.40
N GLY A 343 -3.19 6.24 -3.53
CA GLY A 343 -4.22 7.16 -4.04
C GLY A 343 -4.59 6.86 -5.49
N HIS A 344 -3.59 6.62 -6.36
CA HIS A 344 -3.83 6.16 -7.72
C HIS A 344 -4.53 4.79 -7.76
N LEU A 345 -4.11 3.86 -6.90
CA LEU A 345 -4.75 2.55 -6.75
C LEU A 345 -6.22 2.69 -6.34
N THR A 346 -6.55 3.61 -5.44
CA THR A 346 -7.93 3.90 -5.03
C THR A 346 -8.78 4.36 -6.21
N LYS A 347 -8.26 5.31 -7.01
CA LYS A 347 -8.95 5.78 -8.21
C LYS A 347 -9.20 4.64 -9.20
N LYS A 348 -8.21 3.77 -9.42
CA LYS A 348 -8.33 2.58 -10.25
C LYS A 348 -9.39 1.61 -9.70
N ALA A 349 -9.33 1.31 -8.41
CA ALA A 349 -10.27 0.43 -7.71
C ALA A 349 -11.72 0.94 -7.81
N MET A 350 -11.95 2.25 -7.72
CA MET A 350 -13.28 2.84 -7.91
C MET A 350 -13.83 2.62 -9.34
N CYS A 351 -12.98 2.71 -10.37
CA CYS A 351 -13.36 2.38 -11.75
C CYS A 351 -13.65 0.88 -11.90
N GLU A 352 -12.75 0.02 -11.41
CA GLU A 352 -12.91 -1.44 -11.47
C GLU A 352 -14.16 -1.92 -10.71
N LEU A 353 -14.56 -1.23 -9.62
CA LEU A 353 -15.80 -1.53 -8.90
C LEU A 353 -17.03 -1.31 -9.76
N LYS A 354 -17.03 -0.26 -10.59
CA LYS A 354 -18.12 0.00 -11.54
C LYS A 354 -18.20 -1.11 -12.59
N GLU A 355 -17.06 -1.47 -13.17
CA GLU A 355 -16.96 -2.55 -14.17
C GLU A 355 -17.39 -3.91 -13.60
N LEU A 356 -16.98 -4.22 -12.36
CA LEU A 356 -17.35 -5.44 -11.68
C LEU A 356 -18.86 -5.52 -11.42
N ARG A 357 -19.49 -4.41 -11.03
CA ARG A 357 -20.96 -4.34 -10.84
C ARG A 357 -21.72 -4.57 -12.15
N GLU A 358 -21.28 -3.97 -13.24
CA GLU A 358 -21.85 -4.20 -14.57
C GLU A 358 -21.68 -5.67 -14.99
N TYR A 359 -20.54 -6.29 -14.67
CA TYR A 359 -20.32 -7.71 -14.94
C TYR A 359 -21.22 -8.61 -14.09
N ILE A 360 -21.37 -8.33 -12.80
CA ILE A 360 -22.28 -9.05 -11.90
C ILE A 360 -23.71 -9.02 -12.44
N GLN A 361 -24.20 -7.85 -12.87
CA GLN A 361 -25.54 -7.73 -13.45
C GLN A 361 -25.74 -8.60 -14.70
N LYS A 362 -24.73 -8.67 -15.57
CA LYS A 362 -24.75 -9.55 -16.76
C LYS A 362 -24.83 -11.02 -16.36
N VAL A 363 -24.01 -11.45 -15.39
CA VAL A 363 -24.00 -12.84 -14.91
C VAL A 363 -25.30 -13.19 -14.17
N GLN A 364 -25.90 -12.25 -13.45
CA GLN A 364 -27.22 -12.41 -12.83
C GLN A 364 -28.30 -12.68 -13.87
N ALA A 365 -28.36 -11.87 -14.94
CA ALA A 365 -29.30 -12.10 -16.03
C ALA A 365 -29.10 -13.48 -16.69
N MET A 366 -27.84 -13.89 -16.90
CA MET A 366 -27.53 -15.23 -17.43
C MET A 366 -28.03 -16.35 -16.51
N GLU A 367 -27.90 -16.23 -15.19
CA GLU A 367 -28.41 -17.23 -14.24
C GLU A 367 -29.93 -17.31 -14.27
N GLU A 368 -30.61 -16.16 -14.34
CA GLU A 368 -32.07 -16.08 -14.43
C GLU A 368 -32.60 -16.74 -15.70
N ASP A 369 -31.95 -16.51 -16.84
CA ASP A 369 -32.26 -17.13 -18.12
C ASP A 369 -32.06 -18.65 -18.06
N GLU A 370 -30.89 -19.10 -17.58
CA GLU A 370 -30.58 -20.53 -17.40
C GLU A 370 -31.56 -21.23 -16.44
N ARG A 371 -31.99 -20.53 -15.39
CA ARG A 371 -32.98 -21.04 -14.42
C ARG A 371 -34.35 -21.17 -15.05
N THR A 372 -34.76 -20.17 -15.83
CA THR A 372 -36.02 -20.16 -16.57
C THR A 372 -36.07 -21.31 -17.58
N ASP A 373 -34.99 -21.49 -18.34
CA ASP A 373 -34.83 -22.60 -19.30
C ASP A 373 -34.92 -23.98 -18.63
N ARG A 374 -34.27 -24.15 -17.48
CA ARG A 374 -34.37 -25.38 -16.66
C ARG A 374 -35.81 -25.65 -16.22
N GLN A 375 -36.55 -24.63 -15.80
CA GLN A 375 -37.96 -24.77 -15.42
C GLN A 375 -38.86 -25.14 -16.61
N PHE A 376 -38.65 -24.55 -17.79
CA PHE A 376 -39.39 -24.89 -19.00
C PHE A 376 -39.09 -26.33 -19.48
N ARG A 377 -37.82 -26.74 -19.48
CA ARG A 377 -37.44 -28.14 -19.80
C ARG A 377 -38.02 -29.14 -18.81
N GLY A 378 -38.01 -28.83 -17.51
CA GLY A 378 -38.63 -29.64 -16.47
C GLY A 378 -40.15 -29.81 -16.68
N LYS A 379 -40.87 -28.72 -16.98
CA LYS A 379 -42.32 -28.76 -17.30
C LYS A 379 -42.60 -29.56 -18.59
N ARG A 380 -41.76 -29.44 -19.62
CA ARG A 380 -41.91 -30.18 -20.89
C ARG A 380 -41.71 -31.69 -20.70
N ASN A 381 -40.70 -32.10 -19.93
CA ASN A 381 -40.48 -33.51 -19.59
C ASN A 381 -41.63 -34.08 -18.73
N ASN A 382 -42.19 -33.28 -17.81
CA ASN A 382 -43.34 -33.69 -17.02
C ASN A 382 -44.62 -33.84 -17.88
N ASN A 383 -44.82 -32.96 -18.88
CA ASN A 383 -45.93 -33.06 -19.82
C ASN A 383 -45.78 -34.24 -20.80
N ILE A 384 -44.55 -34.60 -21.19
CA ILE A 384 -44.27 -35.79 -22.01
C ILE A 384 -44.48 -37.07 -21.18
N ALA A 385 -44.08 -37.08 -19.91
CA ALA A 385 -44.34 -38.19 -18.99
C ALA A 385 -45.85 -38.39 -18.76
N LYS A 386 -46.62 -37.31 -18.57
CA LYS A 386 -48.09 -37.35 -18.46
C LYS A 386 -48.77 -37.81 -19.77
N LYS A 387 -48.26 -37.42 -20.95
CA LYS A 387 -48.77 -37.91 -22.25
C LYS A 387 -48.48 -39.40 -22.48
N ARG A 388 -47.37 -39.93 -21.97
CA ARG A 388 -47.03 -41.37 -22.04
C ARG A 388 -47.84 -42.25 -21.08
N GLN A 389 -48.52 -41.65 -20.10
CA GLN A 389 -49.37 -42.36 -19.13
C GLN A 389 -50.84 -42.49 -19.56
N TRP A 390 -51.20 -42.03 -20.77
CA TRP A 390 -52.54 -42.19 -21.34
C TRP A 390 -52.68 -43.56 -22.03
N ARG A 391 -53.29 -44.54 -21.35
CA ARG A 391 -53.83 -45.78 -21.95
C ARG A 391 -55.35 -45.61 -22.17
N PRO A 392 -55.94 -46.23 -23.22
CA PRO A 392 -57.38 -46.10 -23.48
C PRO A 392 -58.18 -46.83 -22.40
N ARG A 393 -59.06 -46.12 -21.69
CA ARG A 393 -60.09 -46.75 -20.86
C ARG A 393 -61.34 -47.02 -21.71
N LYS A 394 -61.80 -48.27 -21.66
CA LYS A 394 -63.07 -48.74 -22.22
C LYS A 394 -64.25 -48.02 -21.56
N PHE A 395 -65.32 -47.92 -22.34
CA PHE A 395 -66.68 -47.46 -22.06
C PHE A 395 -67.37 -48.12 -20.84
N MET A 396 -68.50 -47.51 -20.45
CA MET A 396 -69.45 -47.74 -19.33
C MET A 396 -69.16 -46.81 -18.15
N GLY A 397 -70.06 -45.96 -17.66
CA GLY A 397 -71.46 -45.65 -17.97
C GLY A 397 -71.95 -44.78 -16.79
N ASP A 398 -72.87 -43.87 -17.07
CA ASP A 398 -73.77 -43.15 -16.16
C ASP A 398 -73.26 -41.94 -15.33
N VAL A 399 -73.56 -40.77 -15.91
CA VAL A 399 -74.38 -39.64 -15.40
C VAL A 399 -74.30 -39.29 -13.90
N ASP A 400 -73.77 -38.10 -13.58
CA ASP A 400 -74.54 -37.00 -12.95
C ASP A 400 -73.75 -35.67 -12.90
N ILE A 401 -74.46 -34.55 -13.04
CA ILE A 401 -74.01 -33.15 -13.19
C ILE A 401 -74.58 -32.33 -11.97
N PRO A 402 -74.30 -31.01 -11.78
CA PRO A 402 -73.14 -30.35 -11.12
C PRO A 402 -73.52 -29.44 -9.92
N SER A 403 -72.53 -28.88 -9.23
CA SER A 403 -72.49 -27.45 -8.85
C SER A 403 -71.04 -27.08 -8.47
N ALA A 404 -70.34 -26.15 -9.12
CA ALA A 404 -70.49 -24.70 -9.29
C ALA A 404 -69.94 -23.88 -8.10
N LYS A 405 -69.00 -22.98 -8.45
CA LYS A 405 -68.50 -21.79 -7.72
C LYS A 405 -67.43 -22.05 -6.64
N GLU A 406 -66.39 -21.23 -6.47
CA GLU A 406 -66.13 -19.86 -6.93
C GLU A 406 -64.61 -19.60 -6.96
N ARG A 407 -64.19 -18.68 -7.84
CA ARG A 407 -62.87 -18.05 -7.84
C ARG A 407 -62.87 -16.96 -6.78
N GLU A 408 -61.75 -16.76 -6.10
CA GLU A 408 -61.33 -15.39 -5.77
C GLU A 408 -59.81 -15.27 -5.67
N THR A 409 -59.36 -14.13 -6.16
CA THR A 409 -57.99 -13.66 -6.41
C THR A 409 -57.59 -12.62 -5.36
N THR A 410 -56.35 -12.13 -5.48
CA THR A 410 -55.69 -10.97 -4.82
C THR A 410 -54.86 -11.36 -3.59
N ASN A 411 -53.52 -11.24 -3.53
CA ASN A 411 -52.48 -10.31 -4.01
C ASN A 411 -52.11 -9.23 -2.98
N ALA A 412 -50.80 -9.21 -2.70
CA ALA A 412 -49.94 -8.06 -2.36
C ALA A 412 -49.92 -7.46 -0.94
N ASP A 413 -48.72 -7.60 -0.35
CA ASP A 413 -47.78 -6.50 -0.01
C ASP A 413 -47.67 -5.91 1.41
N LYS A 414 -46.39 -5.87 1.82
CA LYS A 414 -45.65 -4.80 2.55
C LYS A 414 -45.84 -4.63 4.06
N ASN A 415 -44.76 -4.83 4.81
CA ASN A 415 -43.85 -3.72 5.16
C ASN A 415 -42.59 -4.17 5.93
N ARG A 416 -41.43 -3.70 5.45
CA ARG A 416 -40.13 -3.64 6.15
C ARG A 416 -40.03 -2.28 6.82
N VAL A 417 -39.49 -2.22 8.04
CA VAL A 417 -38.98 -0.98 8.66
C VAL A 417 -37.54 -1.22 9.09
N ALA A 418 -36.64 -0.35 8.63
CA ALA A 418 -35.25 -0.24 9.06
C ALA A 418 -35.12 1.04 9.89
N PHE A 419 -34.28 1.00 10.93
CA PHE A 419 -33.81 2.19 11.64
C PHE A 419 -32.28 2.26 11.53
N THR A 420 -31.82 3.47 11.22
CA THR A 420 -30.43 3.92 11.14
C THR A 420 -30.05 4.55 12.48
N VAL A 421 -28.81 4.32 12.94
CA VAL A 421 -28.04 5.26 13.77
C VAL A 421 -26.69 5.44 13.12
#